data_AF-A0A381S663-F1
#
_entry.id   AF-A0A381S663-F1
#
_cell.length_a   1.000
_cell.length_b   1.000
_cell.length_c   1.000
_cell.angle_alpha   90.00
_cell.angle_beta   90.00
_cell.angle_gamma   90.00
#
_symmetry.space_group_name_H-M   'P 1'
#
loop_
_entity.id
_entity.type
_entity.pdbx_description
1 polymer ?
#
loop_
_entity_poly.entity_id
_entity_poly.type
_entity_poly.pdbx_seq_one_letter_code
_entity_poly.pdbx_strand_id
1 'polypeptide(L)' 'MGTRYSKLRPIVKNSDVVNINFLLTPATEGFFDRELLFSVKNGAYLVNTARGRKWIPKP' A
#
# COMPACT_ATOMS: atom_id res chain seq x y z
N MET A 1 23.99 1.93 -3.99
CA MET A 1 22.89 2.61 -4.71
C MET A 1 21.99 1.54 -5.31
N GLY A 2 20.67 1.60 -5.09
CA GLY A 2 19.73 0.57 -5.58
C GLY A 2 18.25 0.88 -5.36
N THR A 3 17.90 2.12 -5.03
CA THR A 3 16.52 2.53 -4.76
C THR A 3 16.11 3.60 -5.76
N ARG A 4 14.92 3.43 -6.34
CA ARG A 4 14.29 4.43 -7.21
C ARG A 4 13.00 4.91 -6.55
N TYR A 5 12.91 6.22 -6.35
CA TYR A 5 11.66 6.84 -5.91
C TYR A 5 10.69 6.93 -7.08
N SER A 6 9.42 6.67 -6.80
CA SER A 6 8.33 6.73 -7.77
C SER A 6 7.04 7.11 -7.04
N LYS A 7 6.02 7.49 -7.81
CA LYS A 7 4.67 7.68 -7.29
C LYS A 7 4.11 6.35 -6.79
N LEU A 8 3.19 6.42 -5.81
CA LEU A 8 2.57 5.26 -5.18
C LEU A 8 1.89 4.32 -6.16
N ARG A 9 1.01 4.82 -7.04
CA ARG A 9 0.24 3.97 -7.97
C ARG A 9 1.15 3.14 -8.90
N PRO A 10 2.19 3.72 -9.54
CA PRO A 10 3.16 2.91 -10.28
C PRO A 10 3.90 1.88 -9.42
N ILE A 11 4.20 2.16 -8.15
CA ILE A 11 4.85 1.18 -7.27
C ILE A 11 3.89 0.00 -7.04
N VAL A 12 2.67 0.28 -6.60
CA VAL A 12 1.67 -0.74 -6.27
C VAL A 12 1.31 -1.62 -7.48
N LYS A 13 1.17 -1.02 -8.67
CA LYS A 13 0.82 -1.75 -9.90
C LYS A 13 1.94 -2.64 -10.44
N ASN A 14 3.21 -2.29 -10.19
CA ASN A 14 4.35 -2.98 -10.81
C ASN A 14 5.14 -3.85 -9.83
N SER A 15 4.88 -3.76 -8.53
CA SER A 15 5.58 -4.54 -7.50
C SER A 15 4.95 -5.91 -7.28
N ASP A 16 5.79 -6.95 -7.25
CA ASP A 16 5.39 -8.30 -6.82
C ASP A 16 5.24 -8.41 -5.29
N VAL A 17 5.95 -7.54 -4.57
CA VAL A 17 5.84 -7.41 -3.11
C VAL A 17 5.76 -5.94 -2.75
N VAL A 18 4.72 -5.57 -2.00
CA VAL A 18 4.53 -4.23 -1.45
C VAL A 18 4.61 -4.31 0.07
N ASN A 19 5.60 -3.65 0.66
CA ASN A 19 5.73 -3.54 2.11
C ASN A 19 5.32 -2.14 2.58
N ILE A 20 4.45 -2.08 3.57
CA ILE A 20 4.00 -0.83 4.19
C ILE A 20 4.64 -0.72 5.57
N ASN A 21 5.49 0.28 5.71
CA ASN A 21 6.33 0.52 6.88
C ASN A 21 6.31 1.97 7.37
N PHE A 22 5.35 2.78 6.91
CA PHE A 22 5.21 4.18 7.34
C PHE A 22 4.29 4.32 8.57
N LEU A 23 4.41 5.45 9.27
CA LEU A 23 3.62 5.76 10.46
C LEU A 23 2.13 5.99 10.13
N LEU A 24 1.26 5.53 11.00
CA LEU A 24 -0.17 5.86 10.95
C LEU A 24 -0.39 7.26 11.54
N THR A 25 -0.81 8.19 10.68
CA THR A 25 -1.18 9.56 11.00
C THR A 25 -2.56 9.84 10.39
N PRO A 26 -3.28 10.91 10.78
CA PRO A 26 -4.52 11.29 10.12
C PRO A 26 -4.37 11.50 8.60
N ALA A 27 -3.19 11.95 8.15
CA ALA A 27 -2.88 12.13 6.72
C ALA A 27 -2.63 10.81 5.96
N THR A 28 -2.33 9.72 6.66
CA THR A 28 -2.07 8.39 6.09
C THR A 28 -3.17 7.38 6.40
N GLU A 29 -4.27 7.85 7.00
CA GLU A 29 -5.48 7.05 7.20
C GLU A 29 -6.23 6.88 5.87
N GLY A 30 -6.69 5.65 5.57
CA GLY A 30 -7.34 5.36 4.29
C GLY A 30 -6.40 5.43 3.06
N PHE A 31 -5.09 5.56 3.28
CA PHE A 31 -4.09 5.71 2.21
C PHE A 31 -4.03 4.51 1.26
N PHE A 32 -4.39 3.33 1.75
CA PHE A 32 -4.70 2.15 0.94
C PHE A 32 -6.21 1.91 0.94
N ASP A 33 -6.88 2.56 -0.01
CA ASP A 33 -8.30 2.40 -0.24
C ASP A 33 -8.61 1.15 -1.09
N ARG A 34 -9.90 0.92 -1.33
CA ARG A 34 -10.39 -0.20 -2.14
C ARG A 34 -9.80 -0.15 -3.57
N GLU A 35 -9.75 1.02 -4.19
CA GLU A 35 -9.27 1.18 -5.57
C GLU A 35 -7.79 0.79 -5.67
N LEU A 36 -6.97 1.28 -4.74
CA LEU A 36 -5.54 1.01 -4.71
C LEU A 36 -5.28 -0.47 -4.40
N LEU A 37 -6.03 -1.08 -3.48
CA LEU A 37 -5.93 -2.50 -3.16
C LEU A 37 -6.23 -3.38 -4.38
N PHE A 38 -7.27 -3.06 -5.16
CA PHE A 38 -7.60 -3.78 -6.39
C PHE A 38 -6.68 -3.44 -7.57
N SER A 39 -5.85 -2.40 -7.45
CA SER A 39 -4.83 -2.06 -8.45
C SER A 39 -3.51 -2.82 -8.28
N VAL A 40 -3.35 -3.55 -7.18
CA VAL A 40 -2.17 -4.40 -6.92
C VAL A 40 -2.07 -5.46 -8.02
N LYS A 41 -0.84 -5.76 -8.45
CA LYS A 41 -0.58 -6.81 -9.45
C LYS A 41 -1.19 -8.15 -8.99
N ASN A 42 -1.87 -8.85 -9.90
CA ASN A 42 -2.46 -10.15 -9.57
C ASN A 42 -1.36 -11.14 -9.11
N GLY A 43 -1.58 -11.80 -7.98
CA GLY A 43 -0.60 -12.70 -7.36
C GLY A 43 0.50 -12.01 -6.53
N ALA A 44 0.49 -10.68 -6.42
CA ALA A 44 1.46 -9.97 -5.59
C ALA A 44 1.13 -10.06 -4.09
N TYR A 45 2.16 -9.94 -3.27
CA TYR A 45 2.06 -9.94 -1.82
C TYR A 45 2.01 -8.52 -1.28
N LEU A 46 0.99 -8.22 -0.48
CA LEU A 46 0.88 -6.98 0.27
C LEU A 46 1.13 -7.26 1.76
N VAL A 47 2.22 -6.71 2.29
CA VAL A 47 2.65 -6.89 3.67
C VAL A 47 2.53 -5.54 4.38
N ASN A 48 1.83 -5.52 5.52
CA ASN A 48 1.73 -4.33 6.36
C ASN A 48 2.40 -4.61 7.70
N THR A 49 3.63 -4.14 7.87
CA THR A 49 4.37 -4.22 9.14
C THR A 49 4.21 -2.96 10.00
N ALA A 50 3.37 -2.01 9.58
CA ALA A 50 3.08 -0.80 10.35
C ALA A 50 2.06 -1.04 11.48
N ARG A 51 1.69 0.01 12.22
CA ARG A 51 0.64 -0.04 13.25
C ARG A 51 -0.73 -0.21 12.58
N GLY A 52 -1.41 -1.31 12.90
CA GLY A 52 -2.68 -1.69 12.27
C GLY A 52 -3.81 -0.68 12.51
N ARG A 53 -4.31 -0.07 11.45
CA ARG A 53 -5.71 0.39 11.37
C ARG A 53 -6.35 -0.17 10.08
N LYS A 54 -7.65 -0.41 10.17
CA LYS A 54 -8.50 -1.18 9.25
C LYS A 54 -8.33 -0.79 7.76
N TRP A 55 -8.04 -1.81 6.98
CA TRP A 55 -8.00 -1.86 5.51
C TRP A 55 -9.38 -2.09 4.87
N ILE A 56 -10.45 -2.08 5.68
CA ILE A 56 -11.76 -2.57 5.29
C ILE A 56 -12.65 -1.36 4.99
N PRO A 57 -13.24 -1.25 3.77
CA PRO A 57 -14.29 -0.28 3.50
C PRO A 57 -15.45 -0.54 4.46
N LYS A 58 -15.88 0.47 5.23
CA LYS A 58 -17.16 0.36 5.94
C LYS A 58 -18.30 0.25 4.91
N PRO A 59 -19.39 -0.48 5.25
CA PRO A 59 -20.63 -0.38 4.49
C PRO A 59 -21.11 1.08 4.44
#